data_AF-A0A841JNL8-F1
#
_entry.id   AF-A0A841JNL8-F1
#
_cell.length_a   1.000
_cell.length_b   1.000
_cell.length_c   1.000
_cell.angle_alpha   90.00
_cell.angle_beta   90.00
_cell.angle_gamma   90.00
#
_symmetry.space_group_name_H-M   'P 1'
#
loop_
_entity.id
_entity.type
_entity.pdbx_description
1 polymer ?
#
loop_
_entity_poly.entity_id
_entity_poly.type
_entity_poly.pdbx_seq_one_letter_code
_entity_poly.pdbx_strand_id
1 'polypeptide(L)'
;MDRARVGEILSNLTALGTEAISTLKPDAQAINTAAHQVGLSWSGSALGHHAEMYFEHFQRPPRECRFNAEWGTQMGWPRGWFIPTVEEIEAEISRISGVDLAAWKERYEGMMLKLHELPGSLLVEIPTTAANLDPRFARIVSDIEASKFDDSHAKEYLRQQLNAHRPSISRDLRAISASGVTLPTHLCYEALVEGFEYTQKSLAALVKNIRLLARYIEVQGESNAIGSSSEAQTMLETLTNDPLMLRKSDGMARKFQGRITSGKLTTFESTLPYAEGDTVERELPNGQIENFEILELGFHQGLPPHIGPHYQMKIRKITDRIPHIAPPSSVTNIYNVHGPNARFNSQSVDQSHNVVRVDEGELFQKLKEAIQAASANSPQREQLLLAVEEMSAHAGRSSFGDKFQSFMALASNCMTVVTPFLPALANLAASVHH
;
A
#
# COMPACT_ATOMS: atom_id res chain seq x y z
N MET A 1 -9.91 8.51 25.63
CA MET A 1 -10.26 9.05 24.31
C MET A 1 -11.42 10.01 24.49
N ASP A 2 -11.19 11.30 24.26
CA ASP A 2 -12.23 12.32 24.42
C ASP A 2 -13.20 12.26 23.23
N ARG A 3 -14.43 11.81 23.50
CA ARG A 3 -15.51 11.70 22.50
C ARG A 3 -15.87 13.07 21.92
N ALA A 4 -15.85 14.11 22.74
CA ALA A 4 -16.19 15.46 22.31
C ALA A 4 -15.16 15.97 21.29
N ARG A 5 -13.87 15.75 21.57
CA ARG A 5 -12.78 16.15 20.68
C ARG A 5 -12.80 15.42 19.34
N VAL A 6 -13.06 14.11 19.34
CA VAL A 6 -13.19 13.31 18.11
C VAL A 6 -14.39 13.76 17.27
N GLY A 7 -15.51 14.09 17.92
CA GLY A 7 -16.69 14.65 17.27
C GLY A 7 -16.42 16.02 16.64
N GLU A 8 -15.68 16.89 17.33
CA GLU A 8 -15.25 18.20 16.81
C GLU A 8 -14.37 18.06 15.57
N ILE A 9 -13.34 17.21 15.61
CA ILE A 9 -12.45 16.94 14.47
C ILE A 9 -13.26 16.40 13.27
N LEU A 10 -14.18 15.46 13.52
CA LEU A 10 -15.04 14.91 12.48
C LEU A 10 -15.93 15.99 11.84
N SER A 11 -16.50 16.89 12.65
CA SER A 11 -17.31 18.01 12.18
C SER A 11 -16.48 18.94 11.30
N ASN A 12 -15.28 19.32 11.74
CA ASN A 12 -14.37 20.20 11.00
C ASN A 12 -13.95 19.58 9.66
N LEU A 13 -13.56 18.31 9.64
CA LEU A 13 -13.19 17.60 8.40
C LEU A 13 -14.39 17.45 7.45
N THR A 14 -15.59 17.22 7.98
CA THR A 14 -16.81 17.13 7.16
C THR A 14 -17.17 18.48 6.55
N ALA A 15 -17.04 19.57 7.33
CA ALA A 15 -17.25 20.93 6.85
C ALA A 15 -16.24 21.27 5.74
N LEU A 16 -14.96 20.98 5.96
CA LEU A 16 -13.89 21.20 4.98
C LEU A 16 -14.12 20.41 3.69
N GLY A 17 -14.55 19.14 3.80
CA GLY A 17 -14.90 18.33 2.63
C GLY A 17 -16.09 18.88 1.86
N THR A 18 -17.08 19.45 2.56
CA THR A 18 -18.25 20.08 1.94
C THR A 18 -17.87 21.38 1.23
N GLU A 19 -17.05 22.20 1.88
CA GLU A 19 -16.47 23.41 1.28
C GLU A 19 -15.73 23.06 0.00
N ALA A 20 -14.80 22.11 0.04
CA ALA A 20 -14.01 21.65 -1.11
C ALA A 20 -14.88 21.16 -2.29
N ILE A 21 -15.97 20.44 -2.01
CA ILE A 21 -16.88 19.95 -3.05
C ILE A 21 -17.70 21.09 -3.65
N SER A 22 -18.12 22.06 -2.84
CA SER A 22 -19.01 23.15 -3.28
C SER A 22 -18.29 24.29 -3.99
N THR A 23 -17.06 24.61 -3.59
CA THR A 23 -16.32 25.78 -4.09
C THR A 23 -15.19 25.40 -5.04
N LEU A 24 -14.30 24.49 -4.62
CA LEU A 24 -13.08 24.17 -5.38
C LEU A 24 -13.30 23.19 -6.51
N LYS A 25 -14.23 22.23 -6.35
CA LYS A 25 -14.43 21.15 -7.32
C LYS A 25 -14.94 21.61 -8.69
N PRO A 26 -15.96 22.48 -8.80
CA PRO A 26 -16.41 22.98 -10.11
C PRO A 26 -15.29 23.74 -10.82
N ASP A 27 -14.59 24.61 -10.08
CA ASP A 27 -13.45 25.37 -10.58
C ASP A 27 -12.33 24.43 -11.06
N ALA A 28 -11.99 23.39 -10.30
CA ALA A 28 -10.97 22.41 -10.67
C ALA A 28 -11.31 21.69 -11.99
N GLN A 29 -12.58 21.31 -12.18
CA GLN A 29 -13.04 20.66 -13.43
C GLN A 29 -12.95 21.62 -14.63
N ALA A 30 -13.30 22.89 -14.43
CA ALA A 30 -13.17 23.92 -15.45
C ALA A 30 -11.71 24.19 -15.81
N ILE A 31 -10.82 24.27 -14.81
CA ILE A 31 -9.37 24.41 -14.98
C ILE A 31 -8.80 23.22 -15.75
N ASN A 32 -9.16 21.98 -15.37
CA ASN A 32 -8.67 20.78 -16.06
C ASN A 32 -9.08 20.76 -17.54
N THR A 33 -10.35 21.10 -17.82
CA THR A 33 -10.86 21.19 -19.19
C THR A 33 -10.11 22.26 -19.99
N ALA A 34 -9.88 23.43 -19.40
CA ALA A 34 -9.14 24.52 -20.02
C ALA A 34 -7.66 24.18 -20.25
N ALA A 35 -6.98 23.59 -19.26
CA ALA A 35 -5.60 23.15 -19.35
C ALA A 35 -5.42 22.09 -20.45
N HIS A 36 -6.34 21.12 -20.52
CA HIS A 36 -6.35 20.12 -21.58
C HIS A 36 -6.54 20.75 -22.96
N GLN A 37 -7.46 21.71 -23.08
CA GLN A 37 -7.69 22.44 -24.33
C GLN A 37 -6.45 23.21 -24.79
N VAL A 38 -5.78 23.91 -23.87
CA VAL A 38 -4.49 24.57 -24.14
C VAL A 38 -3.43 23.54 -24.53
N GLY A 39 -3.37 22.40 -23.84
CA GLY A 39 -2.48 21.29 -24.15
C GLY A 39 -2.65 20.71 -25.57
N LEU A 40 -3.82 20.87 -26.20
CA LEU A 40 -4.01 20.46 -27.60
C LEU A 40 -3.17 21.25 -28.61
N SER A 41 -2.70 22.44 -28.21
CA SER A 41 -1.80 23.28 -29.01
C SER A 41 -0.32 23.04 -28.71
N TRP A 42 -0.01 22.27 -27.67
CA TRP A 42 1.36 21.99 -27.24
C TRP A 42 2.10 21.06 -28.23
N SER A 43 3.42 21.18 -28.26
CA SER A 43 4.32 20.43 -29.15
C SER A 43 4.26 18.91 -28.95
N GLY A 44 3.78 18.46 -27.79
CA GLY A 44 3.76 17.06 -27.40
C GLY A 44 5.13 16.51 -26.97
N SER A 45 6.14 17.36 -26.81
CA SER A 45 7.50 16.96 -26.48
C SER A 45 8.00 17.68 -25.24
N ALA A 46 8.39 16.94 -24.21
CA ALA A 46 8.89 17.49 -22.95
C ALA A 46 10.40 17.83 -22.95
N LEU A 47 11.05 17.84 -24.12
CA LEU A 47 12.50 18.00 -24.24
C LEU A 47 12.91 19.47 -24.40
N GLY A 48 13.70 20.00 -23.48
CA GLY A 48 14.25 21.36 -23.56
C GLY A 48 13.19 22.41 -23.90
N HIS A 49 13.47 23.25 -24.88
CA HIS A 49 12.54 24.29 -25.34
C HIS A 49 11.29 23.74 -26.05
N HIS A 50 11.29 22.47 -26.52
CA HIS A 50 10.08 21.89 -27.11
C HIS A 50 8.93 21.86 -26.10
N ALA A 51 9.25 21.66 -24.81
CA ALA A 51 8.26 21.62 -23.73
C ALA A 51 7.47 22.92 -23.60
N GLU A 52 8.02 24.02 -24.10
CA GLU A 52 7.47 25.37 -23.98
C GLU A 52 6.84 25.83 -25.30
N MET A 53 6.84 25.00 -26.35
CA MET A 53 6.30 25.36 -27.66
C MET A 53 4.80 25.07 -27.76
N TYR A 54 4.04 26.08 -28.16
CA TYR A 54 2.60 26.01 -28.43
C TYR A 54 2.28 26.58 -29.81
N PHE A 55 1.17 26.12 -30.38
CA PHE A 55 0.64 26.62 -31.63
C PHE A 55 -0.23 27.87 -31.41
N GLU A 56 -0.20 28.78 -32.38
CA GLU A 56 -0.81 30.11 -32.32
C GLU A 56 -2.25 30.09 -31.77
N HIS A 57 -2.54 31.10 -30.93
CA HIS A 57 -3.83 31.27 -30.26
C HIS A 57 -4.28 30.04 -29.43
N PHE A 58 -3.34 29.20 -29.00
CA PHE A 58 -3.59 27.98 -28.24
C PHE A 58 -4.61 27.04 -28.92
N GLN A 59 -4.60 27.01 -30.25
CA GLN A 59 -5.46 26.13 -31.04
C GLN A 59 -4.73 24.85 -31.40
N ARG A 60 -5.48 23.77 -31.62
CA ARG A 60 -4.91 22.52 -32.13
C ARG A 60 -4.29 22.77 -33.52
N PRO A 61 -3.00 22.45 -33.74
CA PRO A 61 -2.37 22.67 -35.04
C PRO A 61 -3.06 21.83 -36.13
N PRO A 62 -3.27 22.41 -37.33
CA PRO A 62 -3.62 21.65 -38.53
C PRO A 62 -2.63 20.51 -38.80
N ARG A 63 -3.03 19.49 -39.58
CA ARG A 63 -2.19 18.28 -39.78
C ARG A 63 -0.84 18.61 -40.39
N GLU A 64 -0.82 19.57 -41.31
CA GLU A 64 0.35 20.10 -42.01
C GLU A 64 1.26 20.97 -41.14
N CYS A 65 0.75 21.48 -40.01
CA CYS A 65 1.47 22.35 -39.09
C CYS A 65 1.84 21.65 -37.78
N ARG A 66 1.70 20.31 -37.70
CA ARG A 66 2.07 19.56 -36.49
C ARG A 66 3.56 19.69 -36.20
N PHE A 67 3.88 19.86 -34.92
CA PHE A 67 5.26 19.85 -34.47
C PHE A 67 5.88 18.47 -34.70
N ASN A 68 7.11 18.45 -35.21
CA ASN A 68 7.87 17.22 -35.36
C ASN A 68 8.99 17.21 -34.31
N ALA A 69 8.79 16.44 -33.23
CA ALA A 69 9.76 16.36 -32.13
C ALA A 69 11.12 15.76 -32.53
N GLU A 70 11.19 15.00 -33.63
CA GLU A 70 12.47 14.48 -34.14
C GLU A 70 13.33 15.60 -34.71
N TRP A 71 12.73 16.55 -35.44
CA TRP A 71 13.47 17.62 -36.12
C TRP A 71 13.45 18.95 -35.36
N GLY A 72 12.49 19.13 -34.46
CA GLY A 72 12.32 20.32 -33.64
C GLY A 72 12.39 21.61 -34.44
N THR A 73 13.34 22.45 -34.07
CA THR A 73 13.66 23.74 -34.70
C THR A 73 14.92 23.70 -35.56
N GLN A 74 15.48 22.51 -35.84
CA GLN A 74 16.70 22.36 -36.63
C GLN A 74 16.58 22.93 -38.05
N MET A 75 15.39 22.84 -38.64
CA MET A 75 15.07 23.36 -39.97
C MET A 75 14.52 24.79 -39.92
N GLY A 76 14.74 25.50 -38.82
CA GLY A 76 14.16 26.80 -38.53
C GLY A 76 12.90 26.70 -37.66
N TRP A 77 12.34 27.85 -37.32
CA TRP A 77 11.16 27.94 -36.47
C TRP A 77 9.90 27.51 -37.23
N PRO A 78 9.16 26.47 -36.78
CA PRO A 78 7.94 26.04 -37.44
C PRO A 78 6.90 27.16 -37.50
N ARG A 79 6.24 27.35 -38.65
CA ARG A 79 5.24 28.41 -38.83
C ARG A 79 4.06 28.23 -37.88
N GLY A 80 3.66 29.31 -37.22
CA GLY A 80 2.53 29.33 -36.27
C GLY A 80 2.87 28.77 -34.88
N TRP A 81 4.08 28.28 -34.66
CA TRP A 81 4.54 27.91 -33.33
C TRP A 81 5.18 29.11 -32.64
N PHE A 82 5.11 29.16 -31.31
CA PHE A 82 5.77 30.17 -30.50
C PHE A 82 6.03 29.63 -29.09
N ILE A 83 6.84 30.35 -28.31
CA ILE A 83 7.07 30.05 -26.88
C ILE A 83 6.35 31.14 -26.08
N PRO A 84 5.12 30.89 -25.58
CA PRO A 84 4.45 31.78 -24.66
C PRO A 84 5.15 31.83 -23.31
N THR A 85 4.98 32.94 -22.63
CA THR A 85 5.29 33.11 -21.21
C THR A 85 4.33 32.29 -20.33
N VAL A 86 4.72 32.06 -19.07
CA VAL A 86 3.85 31.39 -18.09
C VAL A 86 2.55 32.18 -17.92
N GLU A 87 2.66 33.51 -17.85
CA GLU A 87 1.53 34.43 -17.68
C GLU A 87 0.55 34.37 -18.85
N GLU A 88 1.01 34.22 -20.09
CA GLU A 88 0.14 34.07 -21.27
C GLU A 88 -0.62 32.74 -21.24
N ILE A 89 0.02 31.66 -20.81
CA ILE A 89 -0.64 30.35 -20.65
C ILE A 89 -1.68 30.42 -19.52
N GLU A 90 -1.32 31.00 -18.38
CA GLU A 90 -2.22 31.17 -17.24
C GLU A 90 -3.40 32.07 -17.59
N ALA A 91 -3.18 33.16 -18.33
CA ALA A 91 -4.23 34.03 -18.82
C ALA A 91 -5.19 33.28 -19.75
N GLU A 92 -4.69 32.43 -20.64
CA GLU A 92 -5.53 31.65 -21.54
C GLU A 92 -6.34 30.58 -20.79
N ILE A 93 -5.72 29.85 -19.86
CA ILE A 93 -6.43 28.88 -19.01
C ILE A 93 -7.52 29.60 -18.21
N SER A 94 -7.22 30.77 -17.63
CA SER A 94 -8.20 31.60 -16.91
C SER A 94 -9.34 32.06 -17.82
N ARG A 95 -9.01 32.49 -19.05
CA ARG A 95 -10.00 32.93 -20.05
C ARG A 95 -10.96 31.82 -20.47
N ILE A 96 -10.45 30.59 -20.66
CA ILE A 96 -11.27 29.43 -21.07
C ILE A 96 -12.08 28.89 -19.89
N SER A 97 -11.46 28.74 -18.73
CA SER A 97 -12.13 28.18 -17.53
C SER A 97 -13.12 29.16 -16.90
N GLY A 98 -12.90 30.47 -17.05
CA GLY A 98 -13.63 31.50 -16.31
C GLY A 98 -13.23 31.59 -14.84
N VAL A 99 -12.13 30.94 -14.44
CA VAL A 99 -11.66 30.87 -13.05
C VAL A 99 -10.42 31.74 -12.86
N ASP A 100 -10.37 32.46 -11.74
CA ASP A 100 -9.15 33.09 -11.26
C ASP A 100 -8.22 32.02 -10.67
N LEU A 101 -7.17 31.68 -11.41
CA LEU A 101 -6.22 30.64 -11.05
C LEU A 101 -5.45 30.97 -9.77
N ALA A 102 -5.11 32.24 -9.54
CA ALA A 102 -4.37 32.64 -8.34
C ALA A 102 -5.26 32.48 -7.10
N ALA A 103 -6.49 32.98 -7.17
CA ALA A 103 -7.46 32.83 -6.08
C ALA A 103 -7.87 31.37 -5.84
N TRP A 104 -7.89 30.53 -6.90
CA TRP A 104 -8.13 29.10 -6.73
C TRP A 104 -6.96 28.39 -6.04
N LYS A 105 -5.70 28.67 -6.45
CA LYS A 105 -4.50 28.12 -5.82
C LYS A 105 -4.42 28.48 -4.34
N GLU A 106 -4.64 29.75 -3.99
CA GLU A 106 -4.63 30.22 -2.60
C GLU A 106 -5.67 29.47 -1.74
N ARG A 107 -6.89 29.29 -2.26
CA ARG A 107 -7.93 28.53 -1.57
C ARG A 107 -7.56 27.06 -1.40
N TYR A 108 -6.95 26.44 -2.43
CA TYR A 108 -6.49 25.06 -2.37
C TYR A 108 -5.36 24.88 -1.33
N GLU A 109 -4.36 25.75 -1.33
CA GLU A 109 -3.26 25.75 -0.35
C GLU A 109 -3.79 25.95 1.09
N GLY A 110 -4.72 26.88 1.28
CA GLY A 110 -5.37 27.10 2.57
C GLY A 110 -6.12 25.86 3.09
N MET A 111 -6.74 25.10 2.20
CA MET A 111 -7.35 23.80 2.54
C MET A 111 -6.30 22.76 2.92
N MET A 112 -5.20 22.65 2.15
CA MET A 112 -4.12 21.70 2.41
C MET A 112 -3.45 21.95 3.77
N LEU A 113 -3.23 23.22 4.15
CA LEU A 113 -2.71 23.57 5.47
C LEU A 113 -3.61 23.06 6.60
N LYS A 114 -4.93 23.26 6.49
CA LYS A 114 -5.90 22.74 7.47
C LYS A 114 -5.89 21.21 7.53
N LEU A 115 -5.75 20.54 6.38
CA LEU A 115 -5.68 19.08 6.29
C LEU A 115 -4.39 18.49 6.86
N HIS A 116 -3.29 19.24 6.90
CA HIS A 116 -2.07 18.79 7.55
C HIS A 116 -2.16 18.82 9.08
N GLU A 117 -2.89 19.78 9.66
CA GLU A 117 -2.97 19.97 11.11
C GLU A 117 -3.96 19.02 11.82
N LEU A 118 -5.08 18.71 11.16
CA LEU A 118 -6.21 17.99 11.77
C LEU A 118 -5.95 16.48 12.04
N PRO A 119 -5.30 15.70 11.16
CA PRO A 119 -5.04 14.29 11.41
C PRO A 119 -4.05 14.06 12.56
N GLY A 120 -3.02 14.90 12.67
CA GLY A 120 -2.04 14.80 13.76
C GLY A 120 -2.66 15.00 15.14
N SER A 121 -3.63 15.91 15.24
CA SER A 121 -4.38 16.13 16.49
C SER A 121 -5.37 15.00 16.80
N LEU A 122 -5.86 14.26 15.80
CA LEU A 122 -6.66 13.05 16.02
C LEU A 122 -5.81 11.89 16.55
N LEU A 123 -4.62 11.66 16.00
CA LEU A 123 -3.76 10.54 16.40
C LEU A 123 -3.32 10.61 17.86
N VAL A 124 -3.16 11.82 18.41
CA VAL A 124 -2.88 12.04 19.85
C VAL A 124 -4.02 11.54 20.74
N GLU A 125 -5.26 11.58 20.26
CA GLU A 125 -6.45 11.17 21.03
C GLU A 125 -6.68 9.64 21.03
N ILE A 126 -6.03 8.91 20.12
CA ILE A 126 -6.19 7.47 19.97
C ILE A 126 -5.26 6.75 20.96
N PRO A 127 -5.80 5.96 21.92
CA PRO A 127 -4.96 5.25 22.88
C PRO A 127 -4.15 4.15 22.17
N THR A 128 -2.82 4.24 22.24
CA THR A 128 -1.90 3.22 21.69
C THR A 128 -2.08 1.83 22.31
N THR A 129 -2.58 1.75 23.53
CA THR A 129 -2.86 0.49 24.24
C THR A 129 -4.12 -0.24 23.74
N ALA A 130 -5.09 0.45 23.16
CA ALA A 130 -6.32 -0.15 22.63
C ALA A 130 -6.15 -0.78 21.24
N ALA A 131 -5.15 -0.31 20.47
CA ALA A 131 -4.79 -0.85 19.16
C ALA A 131 -4.37 -2.33 19.18
N ASN A 132 -3.87 -2.82 20.32
CA ASN A 132 -3.31 -4.17 20.43
C ASN A 132 -4.34 -5.27 20.75
N LEU A 133 -5.60 -4.93 21.06
CA LEU A 133 -6.60 -5.90 21.56
C LEU A 133 -7.70 -6.24 20.54
N ASP A 134 -8.05 -5.35 19.61
CA ASP A 134 -9.04 -5.61 18.55
C ASP A 134 -8.44 -5.37 17.15
N PRO A 135 -8.30 -6.42 16.31
CA PRO A 135 -7.82 -6.31 14.93
C PRO A 135 -8.60 -5.31 14.06
N ARG A 136 -9.91 -5.14 14.32
CA ARG A 136 -10.75 -4.20 13.58
C ARG A 136 -10.42 -2.76 13.94
N PHE A 137 -10.21 -2.47 15.22
CA PHE A 137 -9.80 -1.15 15.69
C PHE A 137 -8.38 -0.83 15.17
N ALA A 138 -7.45 -1.78 15.27
CA ALA A 138 -6.10 -1.64 14.72
C ALA A 138 -6.11 -1.25 13.23
N ARG A 139 -6.97 -1.90 12.43
CA ARG A 139 -7.13 -1.58 11.02
C ARG A 139 -7.66 -0.16 10.79
N ILE A 140 -8.68 0.27 11.53
CA ILE A 140 -9.24 1.63 11.40
C ILE A 140 -8.17 2.68 11.72
N VAL A 141 -7.41 2.49 12.80
CA VAL A 141 -6.32 3.40 13.19
C VAL A 141 -5.23 3.42 12.12
N SER A 142 -4.81 2.26 11.63
CA SER A 142 -3.81 2.16 10.55
C SER A 142 -4.27 2.86 9.27
N ASP A 143 -5.53 2.72 8.88
CA ASP A 143 -6.09 3.41 7.70
C ASP A 143 -6.15 4.94 7.90
N ILE A 144 -6.35 5.42 9.14
CA ILE A 144 -6.28 6.85 9.49
C ILE A 144 -4.84 7.35 9.42
N GLU A 145 -3.87 6.62 10.00
CA GLU A 145 -2.45 6.95 9.97
C GLU A 145 -1.87 6.94 8.55
N ALA A 146 -2.36 6.05 7.69
CA ALA A 146 -1.95 5.97 6.29
C ALA A 146 -2.49 7.13 5.44
N SER A 147 -3.44 7.91 5.95
CA SER A 147 -4.00 9.05 5.23
C SER A 147 -2.97 10.17 5.15
N LYS A 148 -2.41 10.38 3.95
CA LYS A 148 -1.44 11.43 3.65
C LYS A 148 -2.07 12.45 2.71
N PHE A 149 -1.89 13.72 3.04
CA PHE A 149 -2.26 14.86 2.22
C PHE A 149 -0.97 15.53 1.79
N ASP A 150 -0.45 15.21 0.61
CA ASP A 150 0.79 15.79 0.08
C ASP A 150 0.71 15.87 -1.45
N ASP A 151 1.71 16.51 -2.06
CA ASP A 151 1.77 16.69 -3.52
C ASP A 151 2.27 15.45 -4.27
N SER A 152 2.38 14.28 -3.64
CA SER A 152 2.96 13.10 -4.27
C SER A 152 2.16 12.65 -5.49
N HIS A 153 0.83 12.82 -5.47
CA HIS A 153 -0.03 12.46 -6.61
C HIS A 153 0.15 13.41 -7.79
N ALA A 154 0.24 14.71 -7.55
CA ALA A 154 0.56 15.68 -8.60
C ALA A 154 1.94 15.41 -9.20
N LYS A 155 2.94 15.12 -8.37
CA LYS A 155 4.30 14.76 -8.82
C LYS A 155 4.33 13.47 -9.63
N GLU A 156 3.61 12.45 -9.20
CA GLU A 156 3.54 11.17 -9.93
C GLU A 156 2.81 11.34 -11.26
N TYR A 157 1.72 12.11 -11.30
CA TYR A 157 1.05 12.45 -12.55
C TYR A 157 2.00 13.15 -13.53
N LEU A 158 2.72 14.19 -13.08
CA LEU A 158 3.72 14.87 -13.90
C LEU A 158 4.79 13.91 -14.38
N ARG A 159 5.30 13.04 -13.50
CA ARG A 159 6.31 12.04 -13.87
C ARG A 159 5.80 11.12 -14.98
N GLN A 160 4.56 10.66 -14.90
CA GLN A 160 3.93 9.83 -15.93
C GLN A 160 3.79 10.60 -17.24
N GLN A 161 3.29 11.84 -17.20
CA GLN A 161 3.13 12.66 -18.40
C GLN A 161 4.46 13.01 -19.05
N LEU A 162 5.48 13.39 -18.27
CA LEU A 162 6.81 13.67 -18.80
C LEU A 162 7.45 12.45 -19.44
N ASN A 163 7.29 11.26 -18.84
CA ASN A 163 7.79 10.01 -19.43
C ASN A 163 7.05 9.65 -20.72
N ALA A 164 5.73 9.84 -20.77
CA ALA A 164 4.93 9.57 -21.96
C ALA A 164 5.28 10.50 -23.14
N HIS A 165 5.67 11.75 -22.85
CA HIS A 165 6.00 12.77 -23.84
C HIS A 165 7.51 13.01 -24.01
N ARG A 166 8.33 12.12 -23.47
CA ARG A 166 9.77 12.14 -23.69
C ARG A 166 10.06 11.51 -25.06
N PRO A 167 10.50 12.28 -26.06
CA PRO A 167 10.84 11.69 -27.35
C PRO A 167 12.02 10.70 -27.17
N SER A 168 11.92 9.54 -27.81
CA SER A 168 12.98 8.53 -27.78
C SER A 168 14.24 9.01 -28.52
N ILE A 169 14.05 9.84 -29.55
CA ILE A 169 15.11 10.42 -30.38
C ILE A 169 14.70 11.85 -30.77
N SER A 170 15.63 12.80 -30.61
CA SER A 170 15.56 14.13 -31.21
C SER A 170 16.87 14.39 -31.97
N ARG A 171 16.80 15.16 -33.05
CA ARG A 171 17.94 15.69 -33.81
C ARG A 171 18.13 17.18 -33.56
N ASP A 172 17.18 17.83 -32.89
CA ASP A 172 17.32 19.21 -32.45
C ASP A 172 18.31 19.28 -31.28
N LEU A 173 19.57 19.58 -31.62
CA LEU A 173 20.65 19.73 -30.65
C LEU A 173 20.37 20.83 -29.62
N ARG A 174 19.55 21.85 -29.94
CA ARG A 174 19.19 22.91 -28.98
C ARG A 174 18.27 22.39 -27.89
N ALA A 175 17.31 21.55 -28.26
CA ALA A 175 16.41 20.90 -27.31
C ALA A 175 17.16 19.89 -26.44
N ILE A 176 18.15 19.19 -27.01
CA ILE A 176 18.98 18.22 -26.28
C ILE A 176 19.97 18.92 -25.35
N SER A 177 20.60 20.02 -25.80
CA SER A 177 21.62 20.73 -25.02
C SER A 177 21.03 21.59 -23.90
N ALA A 178 19.75 21.96 -24.00
CA ALA A 178 19.03 22.70 -22.98
C ALA A 178 18.60 21.74 -21.84
N SER A 179 19.38 21.70 -20.75
CA SER A 179 19.12 21.18 -19.39
C SER A 179 18.25 19.92 -19.15
N GLY A 180 17.84 19.16 -20.16
CA GLY A 180 17.05 17.94 -20.04
C GLY A 180 15.54 18.13 -20.26
N VAL A 181 14.74 17.49 -19.40
CA VAL A 181 13.28 17.48 -19.49
C VAL A 181 12.72 18.70 -18.78
N THR A 182 11.91 19.49 -19.48
CA THR A 182 11.26 20.70 -18.95
C THR A 182 9.76 20.46 -18.76
N LEU A 183 9.17 21.12 -17.77
CA LEU A 183 7.77 20.95 -17.40
C LEU A 183 6.88 21.98 -18.13
N PRO A 184 5.93 21.56 -18.99
CA PRO A 184 4.97 22.46 -19.61
C PRO A 184 3.97 23.01 -18.58
N THR A 185 3.68 24.31 -18.64
CA THR A 185 2.78 24.99 -17.69
C THR A 185 1.37 24.39 -17.63
N HIS A 186 0.76 24.03 -18.76
CA HIS A 186 -0.59 23.43 -18.75
C HIS A 186 -0.62 22.09 -17.99
N LEU A 187 0.44 21.27 -18.12
CA LEU A 187 0.55 20.02 -17.36
C LEU A 187 0.69 20.25 -15.85
N CYS A 188 1.31 21.36 -15.42
CA CYS A 188 1.32 21.73 -14.00
C CYS A 188 -0.11 21.91 -13.46
N TYR A 189 -0.99 22.53 -14.24
CA TYR A 189 -2.39 22.73 -13.85
C TYR A 189 -3.20 21.45 -13.88
N GLU A 190 -3.01 20.59 -14.88
CA GLU A 190 -3.61 19.24 -14.91
C GLU A 190 -3.19 18.46 -13.65
N ALA A 191 -1.89 18.48 -13.30
CA ALA A 191 -1.37 17.81 -12.12
C ALA A 191 -1.90 18.38 -10.80
N LEU A 192 -2.06 19.71 -10.71
CA LEU A 192 -2.65 20.36 -9.54
C LEU A 192 -4.10 19.90 -9.33
N VAL A 193 -4.88 19.80 -10.41
CA VAL A 193 -6.26 19.30 -10.32
C VAL A 193 -6.29 17.82 -9.94
N GLU A 194 -5.43 16.98 -10.52
CA GLU A 194 -5.32 15.57 -10.14
C GLU A 194 -4.93 15.38 -8.67
N GLY A 195 -4.01 16.20 -8.17
CA GLY A 195 -3.65 16.26 -6.75
C GLY A 195 -4.83 16.65 -5.86
N PHE A 196 -5.62 17.63 -6.28
CA PHE A 196 -6.85 18.01 -5.60
C PHE A 196 -7.90 16.87 -5.58
N GLU A 197 -8.14 16.20 -6.71
CA GLU A 197 -9.08 15.09 -6.77
C GLU A 197 -8.67 13.93 -5.86
N TYR A 198 -7.37 13.62 -5.82
CA TYR A 198 -6.85 12.63 -4.88
C TYR A 198 -7.06 13.07 -3.42
N THR A 199 -6.79 14.34 -3.12
CA THR A 199 -7.01 14.92 -1.79
C THR A 199 -8.48 14.79 -1.37
N GLN A 200 -9.44 15.02 -2.28
CA GLN A 200 -10.86 14.82 -2.01
C GLN A 200 -11.20 13.36 -1.68
N LYS A 201 -10.64 12.40 -2.44
CA LYS A 201 -10.84 10.97 -2.20
C LYS A 201 -10.27 10.55 -0.84
N SER A 202 -9.05 11.00 -0.53
CA SER A 202 -8.37 10.74 0.74
C SER A 202 -9.12 11.35 1.93
N LEU A 203 -9.63 12.58 1.78
CA LEU A 203 -10.44 13.23 2.81
C LEU A 203 -11.76 12.47 3.07
N ALA A 204 -12.44 12.03 2.01
CA ALA A 204 -13.65 11.22 2.15
C ALA A 204 -13.38 9.88 2.86
N ALA A 205 -12.26 9.23 2.54
CA ALA A 205 -11.81 8.01 3.21
C ALA A 205 -11.49 8.25 4.69
N LEU A 206 -10.76 9.33 5.00
CA LEU A 206 -10.44 9.73 6.38
C LEU A 206 -11.72 9.98 7.18
N VAL A 207 -12.65 10.80 6.67
CA VAL A 207 -13.93 11.07 7.34
C VAL A 207 -14.71 9.78 7.60
N LYS A 208 -14.72 8.85 6.63
CA LYS A 208 -15.36 7.53 6.80
C LYS A 208 -14.70 6.74 7.94
N ASN A 209 -13.38 6.68 7.99
CA ASN A 209 -12.65 5.93 9.02
C ASN A 209 -12.83 6.57 10.41
N ILE A 210 -12.86 7.89 10.52
CA ILE A 210 -13.15 8.60 11.77
C ILE A 210 -14.58 8.31 12.25
N ARG A 211 -15.56 8.23 11.35
CA ARG A 211 -16.93 7.82 11.72
C ARG A 211 -16.97 6.38 12.24
N LEU A 212 -16.21 5.48 11.62
CA LEU A 212 -16.11 4.09 12.09
C LEU A 212 -15.45 4.03 13.47
N LEU A 213 -14.41 4.85 13.70
CA LEU A 213 -13.73 4.99 14.99
C LEU A 213 -14.69 5.53 16.07
N ALA A 214 -15.41 6.62 15.79
CA ALA A 214 -16.41 7.19 16.68
C ALA A 214 -17.47 6.14 17.09
N ARG A 215 -18.03 5.44 16.11
CA ARG A 215 -19.02 4.37 16.36
C ARG A 215 -18.45 3.21 17.16
N TYR A 216 -17.21 2.83 16.93
CA TYR A 216 -16.56 1.79 17.71
C TYR A 216 -16.45 2.18 19.19
N ILE A 217 -16.09 3.44 19.48
CA ILE A 217 -15.98 3.98 20.85
C ILE A 217 -17.34 4.06 21.54
N GLU A 218 -18.40 4.36 20.80
CA GLU A 218 -19.78 4.34 21.31
C GLU A 218 -20.14 2.94 21.79
N VAL A 219 -20.02 1.93 20.91
CA VAL A 219 -20.37 0.53 21.20
C VAL A 219 -19.54 -0.06 22.35
N GLN A 220 -18.24 0.27 22.43
CA GLN A 220 -17.38 -0.20 23.53
C GLN A 220 -17.71 0.50 24.85
N GLY A 221 -18.08 1.78 24.82
CA GLY A 221 -18.52 2.47 26.04
C GLY A 221 -19.89 2.01 26.53
N GLU A 222 -20.80 1.61 25.64
CA GLU A 222 -22.08 0.97 26.01
C GLU A 222 -21.86 -0.42 26.62
N SER A 223 -20.98 -1.23 26.01
CA SER A 223 -20.58 -2.54 26.55
C SER A 223 -19.93 -2.43 27.93
N ASN A 224 -19.07 -1.42 28.15
CA ASN A 224 -18.43 -1.17 29.44
C ASN A 224 -19.38 -0.57 30.48
N ALA A 225 -20.40 0.21 30.07
CA ALA A 225 -21.44 0.71 30.97
C ALA A 225 -22.34 -0.43 31.48
N ILE A 226 -22.70 -1.37 30.60
CA ILE A 226 -23.48 -2.57 30.94
C ILE A 226 -22.65 -3.56 31.79
N GLY A 227 -21.32 -3.61 31.59
CA GLY A 227 -20.40 -4.43 32.38
C GLY A 227 -20.02 -3.90 33.77
N SER A 228 -20.50 -2.71 34.16
CA SER A 228 -20.18 -2.08 35.46
C SER A 228 -21.22 -2.27 36.56
N SER A 229 -22.32 -2.98 36.29
CA SER A 229 -23.29 -3.33 37.32
C SER A 229 -23.20 -4.81 37.69
N SER A 230 -23.46 -5.09 38.96
CA SER A 230 -23.65 -6.37 39.64
C SER A 230 -24.32 -7.51 38.85
N GLU A 231 -24.92 -7.26 37.69
CA GLU A 231 -25.70 -8.20 36.89
C GLU A 231 -24.87 -9.23 36.11
N ALA A 232 -23.63 -8.93 35.70
CA ALA A 232 -22.81 -9.90 34.95
C ALA A 232 -22.39 -11.10 35.82
N GLN A 233 -22.15 -10.85 37.11
CA GLN A 233 -21.86 -11.88 38.09
C GLN A 233 -23.10 -12.76 38.33
N THR A 234 -24.28 -12.14 38.44
CA THR A 234 -25.57 -12.83 38.57
C THR A 234 -25.96 -13.61 37.30
N MET A 235 -25.66 -13.09 36.09
CA MET A 235 -25.97 -13.75 34.83
C MET A 235 -25.13 -15.00 34.59
N LEU A 236 -23.83 -14.98 34.93
CA LEU A 236 -22.96 -16.15 34.78
C LEU A 236 -23.28 -17.24 35.83
N GLU A 237 -23.62 -16.84 37.05
CA GLU A 237 -24.13 -17.75 38.09
C GLU A 237 -25.46 -18.41 37.66
N THR A 238 -26.39 -17.65 37.04
CA THR A 238 -27.64 -18.22 36.50
C THR A 238 -27.45 -19.15 35.29
N LEU A 239 -26.28 -19.16 34.66
CA LEU A 239 -25.95 -20.09 33.56
C LEU A 239 -25.37 -21.43 34.07
N THR A 240 -25.02 -21.53 35.35
CA THR A 240 -24.60 -22.76 36.07
C THR A 240 -25.72 -23.28 36.97
N ASN A 241 -26.89 -23.55 36.40
CA ASN A 241 -28.10 -23.95 37.15
C ASN A 241 -28.51 -25.42 36.95
N ASP A 242 -27.66 -26.25 36.32
CA ASP A 242 -27.99 -27.66 36.19
C ASP A 242 -27.73 -28.36 37.56
N PRO A 243 -28.75 -29.00 38.17
CA PRO A 243 -28.55 -29.75 39.39
C PRO A 243 -27.73 -31.00 39.08
N LEU A 244 -26.55 -31.10 39.68
CA LEU A 244 -25.63 -32.22 39.54
C LEU A 244 -25.43 -32.92 40.89
N MET A 245 -25.07 -34.19 40.84
CA MET A 245 -24.75 -34.97 42.03
C MET A 245 -23.35 -35.56 41.93
N LEU A 246 -22.46 -35.16 42.84
CA LEU A 246 -21.15 -35.75 43.00
C LEU A 246 -21.30 -37.04 43.82
N ARG A 247 -20.75 -38.14 43.32
CA ARG A 247 -20.58 -39.41 44.03
C ARG A 247 -19.10 -39.76 44.13
N LYS A 248 -18.64 -39.92 45.36
CA LYS A 248 -17.28 -40.37 45.67
C LYS A 248 -17.24 -41.88 45.85
N SER A 249 -16.05 -42.46 45.72
CA SER A 249 -15.80 -43.90 45.91
C SER A 249 -16.06 -44.40 47.34
N ASP A 250 -16.08 -43.49 48.32
CA ASP A 250 -16.40 -43.75 49.73
C ASP A 250 -17.93 -43.80 50.01
N GLY A 251 -18.76 -43.59 48.99
CA GLY A 251 -20.22 -43.57 49.11
C GLY A 251 -20.81 -42.19 49.46
N MET A 252 -19.99 -41.15 49.62
CA MET A 252 -20.48 -39.79 49.84
C MET A 252 -21.15 -39.25 48.57
N ALA A 253 -22.40 -38.80 48.71
CA ALA A 253 -23.15 -38.12 47.66
C ALA A 253 -23.46 -36.67 48.05
N ARG A 254 -23.12 -35.70 47.22
CA ARG A 254 -23.44 -34.27 47.45
C ARG A 254 -24.02 -33.63 46.20
N LYS A 255 -25.11 -32.88 46.38
CA LYS A 255 -25.72 -32.10 45.30
C LYS A 255 -25.00 -30.76 45.16
N PHE A 256 -24.80 -30.31 43.93
CA PHE A 256 -24.18 -29.03 43.62
C PHE A 256 -24.70 -28.51 42.29
N GLN A 257 -24.49 -27.22 42.04
CA GLN A 257 -24.89 -26.57 40.80
C GLN A 257 -23.69 -26.46 39.86
N GLY A 258 -23.91 -26.74 38.58
CA GLY A 258 -22.84 -26.63 37.59
C GLY A 258 -23.38 -26.62 36.17
N ARG A 259 -22.45 -26.64 35.21
CA ARG A 259 -22.79 -26.75 33.80
C ARG A 259 -21.84 -27.71 33.09
N ILE A 260 -22.41 -28.66 32.36
CA ILE A 260 -21.66 -29.58 31.51
C ILE A 260 -21.73 -29.08 30.07
N THR A 261 -20.58 -28.76 29.47
CA THR A 261 -20.46 -28.32 28.07
C THR A 261 -19.27 -29.02 27.40
N SER A 262 -19.50 -29.77 26.33
CA SER A 262 -18.47 -30.38 25.48
C SER A 262 -17.32 -31.07 26.23
N GLY A 263 -17.65 -31.99 27.17
CA GLY A 263 -16.65 -32.76 27.93
C GLY A 263 -15.98 -31.98 29.08
N LYS A 264 -16.51 -30.82 29.45
CA LYS A 264 -16.06 -30.05 30.62
C LYS A 264 -17.22 -29.76 31.55
N LEU A 265 -16.93 -29.77 32.85
CA LEU A 265 -17.83 -29.38 33.93
C LEU A 265 -17.30 -28.10 34.57
N THR A 266 -18.12 -27.05 34.57
CA THR A 266 -17.81 -25.79 35.27
C THR A 266 -18.73 -25.62 36.48
N THR A 267 -18.16 -25.28 37.63
CA THR A 267 -18.88 -25.02 38.90
C THR A 267 -18.19 -23.92 39.70
N PHE A 268 -18.99 -23.04 40.32
CA PHE A 268 -18.51 -22.01 41.25
C PHE A 268 -18.47 -22.50 42.71
N GLU A 269 -18.89 -23.74 42.96
CA GLU A 269 -18.86 -24.37 44.29
C GLU A 269 -17.42 -24.76 44.65
N SER A 270 -16.72 -23.85 45.32
CA SER A 270 -15.31 -24.02 45.69
C SER A 270 -15.10 -24.82 46.99
N THR A 271 -16.17 -25.12 47.73
CA THR A 271 -16.11 -25.80 49.05
C THR A 271 -16.20 -27.32 48.96
N LEU A 272 -16.50 -27.87 47.79
CA LEU A 272 -16.67 -29.31 47.59
C LEU A 272 -15.33 -29.99 47.27
N PRO A 273 -15.01 -31.10 47.96
CA PRO A 273 -13.72 -31.79 47.79
C PRO A 273 -13.74 -32.71 46.57
N TYR A 274 -13.66 -32.15 45.36
CA TYR A 274 -13.55 -32.90 44.11
C TYR A 274 -12.22 -33.68 44.02
N ALA A 275 -12.26 -34.91 43.51
CA ALA A 275 -11.09 -35.72 43.20
C ALA A 275 -11.17 -36.31 41.78
N GLU A 276 -10.01 -36.58 41.17
CA GLU A 276 -9.95 -37.35 39.92
C GLU A 276 -10.46 -38.78 40.17
N GLY A 277 -11.29 -39.29 39.26
CA GLY A 277 -12.00 -40.57 39.40
C GLY A 277 -13.35 -40.47 40.13
N ASP A 278 -13.73 -39.32 40.69
CA ASP A 278 -15.09 -39.11 41.20
C ASP A 278 -16.11 -39.13 40.05
N THR A 279 -17.34 -39.55 40.36
CA THR A 279 -18.44 -39.61 39.38
C THR A 279 -19.42 -38.46 39.59
N VAL A 280 -19.84 -37.83 38.51
CA VAL A 280 -20.86 -36.79 38.49
C VAL A 280 -22.07 -37.30 37.73
N GLU A 281 -23.25 -37.25 38.38
CA GLU A 281 -24.53 -37.64 37.80
C GLU A 281 -25.33 -36.38 37.42
N ARG A 282 -25.92 -36.40 36.23
CA ARG A 282 -26.89 -35.40 35.77
C ARG A 282 -28.23 -36.07 35.48
N GLU A 283 -29.28 -35.61 36.12
CA GLU A 283 -30.66 -36.04 35.83
C GLU A 283 -31.24 -35.16 34.72
N LEU A 284 -31.69 -35.79 33.63
CA LEU A 284 -32.31 -35.12 32.50
C LEU A 284 -33.83 -34.99 32.71
N PRO A 285 -34.51 -34.00 32.09
CA PRO A 285 -35.96 -33.79 32.24
C PRO A 285 -36.83 -35.01 31.87
N ASN A 286 -36.30 -35.97 31.13
CA ASN A 286 -36.97 -37.22 30.74
C ASN A 286 -36.75 -38.37 31.75
N GLY A 287 -36.14 -38.11 32.91
CA GLY A 287 -35.85 -39.10 33.96
C GLY A 287 -34.62 -39.98 33.68
N GLN A 288 -33.83 -39.70 32.63
CA GLN A 288 -32.58 -40.41 32.38
C GLN A 288 -31.44 -39.81 33.20
N ILE A 289 -30.54 -40.67 33.72
CA ILE A 289 -29.36 -40.25 34.46
C ILE A 289 -28.13 -40.44 33.58
N GLU A 290 -27.37 -39.36 33.36
CA GLU A 290 -26.06 -39.41 32.72
C GLU A 290 -24.95 -39.45 33.77
N ASN A 291 -23.99 -40.36 33.60
CA ASN A 291 -22.85 -40.52 34.49
C ASN A 291 -21.56 -40.09 33.81
N PHE A 292 -20.80 -39.21 34.48
CA PHE A 292 -19.54 -38.67 34.01
C PHE A 292 -18.43 -38.93 35.02
N GLU A 293 -17.25 -39.30 34.55
CA GLU A 293 -16.04 -39.48 35.36
C GLU A 293 -15.18 -38.22 35.25
N ILE A 294 -14.69 -37.70 36.39
CA ILE A 294 -13.75 -36.58 36.44
C ILE A 294 -12.34 -37.08 36.10
N LEU A 295 -11.75 -36.54 35.04
CA LEU A 295 -10.41 -36.91 34.56
C LEU A 295 -9.32 -35.97 35.07
N GLU A 296 -9.62 -34.67 35.20
CA GLU A 296 -8.63 -33.65 35.57
C GLU A 296 -9.33 -32.50 36.30
N LEU A 297 -8.72 -32.03 37.39
CA LEU A 297 -9.17 -30.86 38.15
C LEU A 297 -8.47 -29.59 37.65
N GLY A 298 -9.25 -28.56 37.30
CA GLY A 298 -8.74 -27.23 36.97
C GLY A 298 -9.34 -26.18 37.91
N PHE A 299 -8.61 -25.75 38.94
CA PHE A 299 -9.03 -24.62 39.78
C PHE A 299 -8.54 -23.31 39.18
N HIS A 300 -9.45 -22.36 39.02
CA HIS A 300 -9.14 -21.02 38.54
C HIS A 300 -9.50 -20.01 39.63
N GLN A 301 -8.55 -19.14 39.99
CA GLN A 301 -8.81 -18.03 40.91
C GLN A 301 -9.79 -16.98 40.35
N GLY A 302 -10.16 -17.09 39.08
CA GLY A 302 -11.03 -16.16 38.39
C GLY A 302 -10.28 -14.92 37.89
N LEU A 303 -11.03 -13.96 37.37
CA LEU A 303 -10.53 -12.66 36.91
C LEU A 303 -11.25 -11.58 37.72
N PRO A 304 -10.74 -11.18 38.89
CA PRO A 304 -11.37 -10.13 39.70
C PRO A 304 -11.41 -8.82 38.91
N PRO A 305 -12.52 -8.06 38.93
CA PRO A 305 -13.77 -8.27 39.69
C PRO A 305 -14.84 -9.10 38.97
N HIS A 306 -14.60 -9.55 37.73
CA HIS A 306 -15.65 -10.03 36.82
C HIS A 306 -15.98 -11.53 36.93
N ILE A 307 -15.03 -12.38 37.34
CA ILE A 307 -15.22 -13.83 37.47
C ILE A 307 -14.66 -14.29 38.81
N GLY A 308 -15.51 -14.88 39.65
CA GLY A 308 -15.09 -15.46 40.93
C GLY A 308 -14.28 -16.76 40.78
N PRO A 309 -13.68 -17.26 41.86
CA PRO A 309 -12.99 -18.56 41.85
C PRO A 309 -13.94 -19.68 41.45
N HIS A 310 -13.50 -20.56 40.56
CA HIS A 310 -14.33 -21.66 40.05
C HIS A 310 -13.48 -22.87 39.65
N TYR A 311 -14.14 -24.03 39.59
CA TYR A 311 -13.58 -25.24 39.03
C TYR A 311 -14.03 -25.42 37.59
N GLN A 312 -13.07 -25.71 36.71
CA GLN A 312 -13.29 -26.22 35.37
C GLN A 312 -12.65 -27.61 35.27
N MET A 313 -13.47 -28.65 35.41
CA MET A 313 -13.04 -30.04 35.40
C MET A 313 -13.20 -30.63 34.00
N LYS A 314 -12.25 -31.47 33.57
CA LYS A 314 -12.45 -32.31 32.38
C LYS A 314 -13.19 -33.56 32.79
N ILE A 315 -14.25 -33.88 32.06
CA ILE A 315 -15.12 -35.02 32.34
C ILE A 315 -15.32 -35.88 31.10
N ARG A 316 -15.54 -37.18 31.31
CA ARG A 316 -15.86 -38.13 30.24
C ARG A 316 -17.13 -38.90 30.60
N LYS A 317 -18.03 -39.08 29.63
CA LYS A 317 -19.24 -39.88 29.82
C LYS A 317 -18.87 -41.36 29.96
N ILE A 318 -19.33 -42.03 31.01
CA ILE A 318 -18.99 -43.44 31.30
C ILE A 318 -19.52 -44.39 30.21
N THR A 319 -20.51 -43.97 29.43
CA THR A 319 -21.06 -44.72 28.29
C THR A 319 -20.17 -44.70 27.04
N ASP A 320 -19.15 -43.83 26.97
CA ASP A 320 -18.18 -43.79 25.86
C ASP A 320 -17.11 -44.87 26.04
N ARG A 321 -17.49 -46.15 25.90
CA ARG A 321 -16.55 -47.24 25.66
C ARG A 321 -16.55 -47.56 24.16
N ILE A 322 -15.57 -47.01 23.44
CA ILE A 322 -14.73 -47.56 22.32
C ILE A 322 -14.00 -46.38 21.64
N PRO A 323 -12.67 -46.46 21.39
CA PRO A 323 -11.89 -45.36 20.80
C PRO A 323 -11.75 -45.43 19.26
N HIS A 324 -11.35 -44.28 18.70
CA HIS A 324 -10.85 -44.00 17.33
C HIS A 324 -11.86 -43.72 16.21
N ILE A 325 -11.87 -42.47 15.74
CA ILE A 325 -11.43 -42.02 14.40
C ILE A 325 -11.33 -40.47 14.46
N ALA A 326 -10.13 -39.93 14.28
CA ALA A 326 -9.95 -38.51 14.00
C ALA A 326 -10.36 -38.24 12.54
N PRO A 327 -11.09 -37.14 12.23
CA PRO A 327 -11.42 -36.80 10.85
C PRO A 327 -10.17 -36.35 10.07
N PRO A 328 -10.14 -36.55 8.73
CA PRO A 328 -8.93 -36.38 7.92
C PRO A 328 -8.45 -34.93 7.89
N SER A 329 -7.14 -34.76 8.04
CA SER A 329 -6.43 -33.49 7.95
C SER A 329 -6.63 -32.81 6.59
N SER A 330 -6.93 -31.52 6.62
CA SER A 330 -6.80 -30.64 5.45
C SER A 330 -5.36 -30.69 4.95
N VAL A 331 -5.15 -30.97 3.67
CA VAL A 331 -3.83 -30.97 3.05
C VAL A 331 -3.30 -29.53 2.99
N THR A 332 -2.35 -29.21 3.87
CA THR A 332 -1.56 -27.97 3.80
C THR A 332 -0.34 -28.25 2.93
N ASN A 333 -0.32 -27.71 1.70
CA ASN A 333 0.87 -27.75 0.85
C ASN A 333 1.80 -26.61 1.27
N ILE A 334 2.91 -26.94 1.94
CA ILE A 334 3.97 -26.00 2.31
C ILE A 334 5.05 -26.06 1.23
N TYR A 335 5.20 -24.99 0.46
CA TYR A 335 6.27 -24.86 -0.54
C TYR A 335 7.42 -24.06 0.06
N ASN A 336 8.53 -24.74 0.37
CA ASN A 336 9.78 -24.09 0.77
C ASN A 336 10.59 -23.79 -0.50
N VAL A 337 10.75 -22.51 -0.83
CA VAL A 337 11.55 -22.07 -1.99
C VAL A 337 12.79 -21.35 -1.48
N HIS A 338 13.97 -21.85 -1.83
CA HIS A 338 15.26 -21.29 -1.40
C HIS A 338 16.25 -21.20 -2.57
N GLY A 339 17.14 -20.21 -2.52
CA GLY A 339 18.19 -19.94 -3.50
C GLY A 339 18.00 -18.61 -4.25
N PRO A 340 19.07 -18.00 -4.81
CA PRO A 340 18.94 -16.85 -5.69
C PRO A 340 18.09 -17.22 -6.92
N ASN A 341 17.07 -16.42 -7.23
CA ASN A 341 16.04 -16.71 -8.26
C ASN A 341 15.09 -17.88 -7.98
N ALA A 342 14.87 -18.26 -6.72
CA ALA A 342 13.74 -19.11 -6.33
C ALA A 342 12.41 -18.47 -6.76
N ARG A 343 11.65 -19.13 -7.65
CA ARG A 343 10.36 -18.65 -8.15
C ARG A 343 9.24 -19.65 -7.88
N PHE A 344 8.08 -19.13 -7.50
CA PHE A 344 6.84 -19.86 -7.35
C PHE A 344 5.78 -19.23 -8.25
N ASN A 345 5.43 -19.90 -9.35
CA ASN A 345 4.33 -19.49 -10.22
C ASN A 345 3.14 -20.41 -9.96
N SER A 346 2.01 -19.82 -9.55
CA SER A 346 0.73 -20.52 -9.49
C SER A 346 -0.19 -19.91 -10.53
N GLN A 347 -0.38 -20.62 -11.64
CA GLN A 347 -1.24 -20.23 -12.77
C GLN A 347 -0.89 -18.91 -13.49
N SER A 348 0.40 -18.54 -13.57
CA SER A 348 0.86 -17.36 -14.34
C SER A 348 2.13 -17.61 -15.15
N VAL A 349 2.32 -16.82 -16.21
CA VAL A 349 3.57 -16.72 -16.99
C VAL A 349 4.25 -15.40 -16.62
N ASP A 350 5.48 -15.48 -16.15
CA ASP A 350 6.27 -14.35 -15.63
C ASP A 350 7.11 -13.70 -16.76
N GLN A 351 7.04 -12.36 -16.89
CA GLN A 351 7.86 -11.55 -17.82
C GLN A 351 8.86 -10.62 -17.11
N SER A 352 9.17 -10.88 -15.84
CA SER A 352 10.14 -10.07 -15.09
C SER A 352 11.59 -10.32 -15.55
N HIS A 353 12.34 -9.23 -15.69
CA HIS A 353 13.80 -9.24 -15.85
C HIS A 353 14.44 -8.94 -14.48
N ASN A 354 15.01 -9.96 -13.84
CA ASN A 354 15.71 -9.79 -12.57
C ASN A 354 17.21 -9.65 -12.82
N VAL A 355 17.79 -8.51 -12.45
CA VAL A 355 19.24 -8.29 -12.53
C VAL A 355 19.86 -8.81 -11.24
N VAL A 356 20.35 -10.05 -11.27
CA VAL A 356 21.26 -10.57 -10.24
C VAL A 356 22.55 -9.75 -10.33
N ARG A 357 23.11 -9.34 -9.19
CA ARG A 357 24.48 -8.80 -9.12
C ARG A 357 25.44 -9.93 -9.54
N VAL A 358 25.68 -10.04 -10.84
CA VAL A 358 26.77 -10.82 -11.42
C VAL A 358 28.05 -10.12 -10.99
N ASP A 359 29.01 -10.89 -10.48
CA ASP A 359 30.35 -10.40 -10.19
C ASP A 359 30.91 -9.70 -11.45
N GLU A 360 31.49 -8.51 -11.30
CA GLU A 360 31.96 -7.70 -12.43
C GLU A 360 32.91 -8.49 -13.33
N GLY A 361 33.77 -9.34 -12.75
CA GLY A 361 34.68 -10.21 -13.49
C GLY A 361 33.95 -11.26 -14.32
N GLU A 362 32.90 -11.88 -13.77
CA GLU A 362 32.09 -12.88 -14.47
C GLU A 362 31.27 -12.25 -15.61
N LEU A 363 30.80 -11.00 -15.43
CA LEU A 363 30.09 -10.25 -16.46
C LEU A 363 30.97 -10.00 -17.69
N PHE A 364 32.18 -9.47 -17.50
CA PHE A 364 33.09 -9.18 -18.61
C PHE A 364 33.60 -10.46 -19.27
N GLN A 365 33.81 -11.54 -18.50
CA GLN A 365 34.21 -12.82 -19.05
C GLN A 365 33.14 -13.42 -19.97
N LYS A 366 31.87 -13.42 -19.55
CA LYS A 366 30.75 -13.89 -20.39
C LYS A 366 30.54 -13.03 -21.63
N LEU A 367 30.77 -11.71 -21.53
CA LEU A 367 30.71 -10.81 -22.67
C LEU A 367 31.81 -11.13 -23.71
N LYS A 368 33.05 -11.38 -23.26
CA LYS A 368 34.15 -11.80 -24.14
C LYS A 368 33.83 -13.11 -24.85
N GLU A 369 33.35 -14.11 -24.11
CA GLU A 369 32.96 -15.42 -24.67
C GLU A 369 31.86 -15.30 -25.72
N ALA A 370 30.84 -14.47 -25.47
CA ALA A 370 29.76 -14.21 -26.42
C ALA A 370 30.29 -13.54 -27.72
N ILE A 371 31.19 -12.57 -27.61
CA ILE A 371 31.82 -11.91 -28.76
C ILE A 371 32.72 -12.89 -29.53
N GLN A 372 33.44 -13.77 -28.84
CA GLN A 372 34.29 -14.79 -29.43
C GLN A 372 33.49 -15.87 -30.17
N ALA A 373 32.32 -16.23 -29.66
CA ALA A 373 31.43 -17.23 -30.26
C ALA A 373 30.67 -16.69 -31.49
N ALA A 374 30.33 -15.40 -31.49
CA ALA A 374 29.50 -14.79 -32.52
C ALA A 374 30.27 -14.27 -33.75
N SER A 375 31.55 -13.93 -33.60
CA SER A 375 32.34 -13.32 -34.67
C SER A 375 33.49 -14.22 -35.14
N ALA A 376 33.51 -14.57 -36.42
CA ALA A 376 34.65 -15.23 -37.06
C ALA A 376 35.90 -14.32 -37.00
N ASN A 377 37.10 -14.92 -37.06
CA ASN A 377 38.42 -14.26 -36.96
C ASN A 377 38.53 -13.06 -37.91
N SER A 378 38.14 -11.90 -37.41
CA SER A 378 38.08 -10.63 -38.12
C SER A 378 38.79 -9.58 -37.28
N PRO A 379 39.43 -8.58 -37.91
CA PRO A 379 40.10 -7.49 -37.18
C PRO A 379 39.16 -6.75 -36.22
N GLN A 380 37.86 -6.71 -36.54
CA GLN A 380 36.81 -6.11 -35.69
C GLN A 380 36.60 -6.87 -34.38
N ARG A 381 36.72 -8.20 -34.38
CA ARG A 381 36.61 -9.01 -33.15
C ARG A 381 37.74 -8.66 -32.18
N GLU A 382 38.96 -8.52 -32.66
CA GLU A 382 40.10 -8.15 -31.81
C GLU A 382 39.92 -6.75 -31.22
N GLN A 383 39.43 -5.79 -32.02
CA GLN A 383 39.11 -4.45 -31.55
C GLN A 383 38.00 -4.44 -30.48
N LEU A 384 36.97 -5.27 -30.63
CA LEU A 384 35.90 -5.40 -29.65
C LEU A 384 36.39 -6.06 -28.35
N LEU A 385 37.24 -7.07 -28.44
CA LEU A 385 37.80 -7.73 -27.25
C LEU A 385 38.73 -6.79 -26.46
N LEU A 386 39.54 -5.99 -27.18
CA LEU A 386 40.35 -4.94 -26.57
C LEU A 386 39.48 -3.86 -25.91
N ALA A 387 38.39 -3.44 -26.56
CA ALA A 387 37.46 -2.47 -25.98
C ALA A 387 36.77 -3.01 -24.70
N VAL A 388 36.45 -4.31 -24.66
CA VAL A 388 35.93 -4.96 -23.44
C VAL A 388 37.00 -5.05 -22.34
N GLU A 389 38.26 -5.26 -22.70
CA GLU A 389 39.38 -5.23 -21.74
C GLU A 389 39.61 -3.86 -21.14
N GLU A 390 39.64 -2.81 -21.98
CA GLU A 390 39.74 -1.44 -21.50
C GLU A 390 38.55 -1.06 -20.61
N MET A 391 37.34 -1.47 -20.98
CA MET A 391 36.14 -1.22 -20.18
C MET A 391 36.22 -1.95 -18.83
N SER A 392 36.65 -3.21 -18.82
CA SER A 392 36.83 -4.00 -17.59
C SER A 392 37.90 -3.42 -16.66
N ALA A 393 39.03 -2.95 -17.21
CA ALA A 393 40.10 -2.31 -16.44
C ALA A 393 39.70 -0.96 -15.81
N HIS A 394 38.64 -0.34 -16.33
CA HIS A 394 38.09 0.92 -15.84
C HIS A 394 36.78 0.76 -15.06
N ALA A 395 36.34 -0.49 -14.79
CA ALA A 395 35.15 -0.76 -13.98
C ALA A 395 35.25 -0.07 -12.59
N GLY A 396 34.16 0.59 -12.18
CA GLY A 396 34.11 1.34 -10.92
C GLY A 396 34.88 2.67 -10.89
N ARG A 397 35.46 3.14 -12.01
CA ARG A 397 36.16 4.44 -12.11
C ARG A 397 35.35 5.45 -12.92
N SER A 398 35.55 6.75 -12.66
CA SER A 398 34.92 7.88 -13.39
C SER A 398 35.10 7.85 -14.91
N SER A 399 36.14 7.16 -15.39
CA SER A 399 36.42 6.97 -16.82
C SER A 399 35.69 5.79 -17.47
N PHE A 400 34.89 5.03 -16.71
CA PHE A 400 34.13 3.90 -17.26
C PHE A 400 33.11 4.34 -18.31
N GLY A 401 32.42 5.46 -18.08
CA GLY A 401 31.41 5.99 -19.00
C GLY A 401 31.97 6.24 -20.41
N ASP A 402 33.16 6.84 -20.50
CA ASP A 402 33.83 7.13 -21.77
C ASP A 402 34.24 5.84 -22.52
N LYS A 403 34.69 4.83 -21.77
CA LYS A 403 35.07 3.51 -22.31
C LYS A 403 33.85 2.71 -22.76
N PHE A 404 32.75 2.79 -22.02
CA PHE A 404 31.47 2.20 -22.41
C PHE A 404 30.92 2.83 -23.69
N GLN A 405 30.96 4.16 -23.83
CA GLN A 405 30.54 4.84 -25.06
C GLN A 405 31.39 4.43 -26.27
N SER A 406 32.71 4.34 -26.08
CA SER A 406 33.65 3.89 -27.12
C SER A 406 33.38 2.44 -27.54
N PHE A 407 33.09 1.56 -26.58
CA PHE A 407 32.67 0.18 -26.85
C PHE A 407 31.35 0.12 -27.62
N MET A 408 30.32 0.89 -27.22
CA MET A 408 29.02 0.92 -27.90
C MET A 408 29.10 1.41 -29.35
N ALA A 409 30.00 2.36 -29.64
CA ALA A 409 30.25 2.82 -31.00
C ALA A 409 30.82 1.70 -31.89
N LEU A 410 31.75 0.90 -31.36
CA LEU A 410 32.33 -0.25 -32.05
C LEU A 410 31.37 -1.44 -32.13
N ALA A 411 30.53 -1.63 -31.12
CA ALA A 411 29.59 -2.74 -31.00
C ALA A 411 28.32 -2.61 -31.85
N SER A 412 28.17 -1.52 -32.61
CA SER A 412 27.01 -1.25 -33.47
C SER A 412 26.64 -2.43 -34.40
N ASN A 413 27.63 -3.17 -34.90
CA ASN A 413 27.44 -4.32 -35.79
C ASN A 413 27.22 -5.66 -35.07
N CYS A 414 27.37 -5.72 -33.74
CA CYS A 414 27.20 -6.93 -32.93
C CYS A 414 26.19 -6.76 -31.79
N MET A 415 25.28 -5.79 -31.91
CA MET A 415 24.28 -5.46 -30.89
C MET A 415 23.44 -6.67 -30.45
N THR A 416 23.17 -7.64 -31.32
CA THR A 416 22.45 -8.86 -30.96
C THR A 416 23.16 -9.71 -29.89
N VAL A 417 24.49 -9.63 -29.84
CA VAL A 417 25.36 -10.33 -28.88
C VAL A 417 25.51 -9.52 -27.59
N VAL A 418 25.56 -8.19 -27.71
CA VAL A 418 25.79 -7.28 -26.58
C VAL A 418 24.51 -6.95 -25.81
N THR A 419 23.34 -6.97 -26.46
CA THR A 419 22.04 -6.61 -25.87
C THR A 419 21.74 -7.28 -24.52
N PRO A 420 21.97 -8.60 -24.32
CA PRO A 420 21.72 -9.25 -23.04
C PRO A 420 22.56 -8.70 -21.86
N PHE A 421 23.69 -8.04 -22.16
CA PHE A 421 24.62 -7.51 -21.17
C PHE A 421 24.42 -6.01 -20.92
N LEU A 422 23.68 -5.30 -21.78
CA LEU A 422 23.49 -3.84 -21.69
C LEU A 422 22.92 -3.37 -20.35
N PRO A 423 21.90 -4.03 -19.75
CA PRO A 423 21.36 -3.58 -18.47
C PRO A 423 22.41 -3.59 -17.35
N ALA A 424 23.29 -4.60 -17.33
CA ALA A 424 24.34 -4.73 -16.33
C ALA A 424 25.48 -3.72 -16.58
N LEU A 425 25.90 -3.53 -17.83
CA LEU A 425 26.93 -2.57 -18.21
C LEU A 425 26.48 -1.11 -17.97
N ALA A 426 25.22 -0.79 -18.28
CA ALA A 426 24.65 0.53 -18.02
C ALA A 426 24.55 0.83 -16.52
N ASN A 427 24.29 -0.19 -15.69
CA ASN A 427 24.28 -0.05 -14.25
C ASN A 427 25.68 0.28 -13.70
N LEU A 428 26.73 -0.35 -14.25
CA LEU A 428 28.13 -0.02 -13.90
C LEU A 428 28.53 1.39 -14.33
N ALA A 429 27.98 1.90 -15.43
CA ALA A 429 28.17 3.29 -15.83
C ALA A 429 27.44 4.27 -14.90
N ALA A 430 26.26 3.90 -14.41
CA ALA A 430 25.47 4.73 -13.51
C ALA A 430 26.02 4.75 -12.07
N SER A 431 26.62 3.65 -11.58
CA SER A 431 27.12 3.54 -10.21
C SER A 431 28.38 4.37 -9.91
N VAL A 432 28.99 4.96 -10.93
CA VAL A 432 30.23 5.73 -10.86
C VAL A 432 29.98 7.23 -10.60
N HIS A 433 28.73 7.70 -10.72
CA HIS A 433 28.34 9.10 -10.52
C HIS A 433 27.90 9.44 -9.07
N HIS A 434 28.27 8.62 -8.08
CA HIS A 434 28.01 8.87 -6.66
C HIS A 434 29.28 8.98 -5.83
#